data_AF-A0A836W059-F1
#
_entry.id   AF-A0A836W059-F1
#
_cell.length_a   1.000
_cell.length_b   1.000
_cell.length_c   1.000
_cell.angle_alpha   90.00
_cell.angle_beta   90.00
_cell.angle_gamma   90.00
#
_symmetry.space_group_name_H-M   'P 1'
#
loop_
_entity.id
_entity.type
_entity.pdbx_description
1 polymer ?
#
loop_
_entity_poly.entity_id
_entity_poly.type
_entity_poly.pdbx_seq_one_letter_code
_entity_poly.pdbx_strand_id
1 'polypeptide(L)'
;MQAFLLALATPGIEGETFLVAMNDPFDYVETARYVGERLGIDVIELVDPVGQDFCIDVTKAKYVLGYRPEVDIFSLVDRAIEFRRSGRPRRQRSGYVG
;
A
#
# COMPACT_ATOMS: atom_id res chain seq x y z
N MET A 1 -2.49 1.28 -9.65
CA MET A 1 -2.44 1.23 -11.13
C MET A 1 -1.44 2.23 -11.73
N GLN A 2 -1.25 3.40 -11.11
CA GLN A 2 -0.44 4.50 -11.65
C GLN A 2 0.97 4.09 -12.13
N ALA A 3 1.82 3.48 -11.28
CA ALA A 3 3.20 3.16 -11.63
C ALA A 3 3.35 2.23 -12.86
N PHE A 4 2.46 1.23 -13.01
CA PHE A 4 2.49 0.31 -14.15
C PHE A 4 2.12 1.01 -15.45
N LEU A 5 1.09 1.86 -15.43
CA LEU A 5 0.69 2.63 -16.61
C LEU A 5 1.77 3.65 -16.99
N LEU A 6 2.40 4.29 -16.00
CA LEU A 6 3.53 5.18 -16.24
C LEU A 6 4.71 4.43 -16.85
N ALA A 7 5.07 3.26 -16.33
CA ALA A 7 6.14 2.44 -16.87
C ALA A 7 5.88 2.05 -18.33
N LEU A 8 4.66 1.61 -18.66
CA LEU A 8 4.29 1.26 -20.05
C LEU A 8 4.33 2.46 -21.00
N ALA A 9 4.09 3.67 -20.50
CA ALA A 9 4.07 4.89 -21.30
C ALA A 9 5.42 5.61 -21.38
N THR A 10 6.39 5.23 -20.54
CA THR A 10 7.69 5.93 -20.45
C THR A 10 8.69 5.22 -21.38
N PRO A 11 9.18 5.88 -22.43
CA PRO A 11 10.19 5.30 -23.32
C PRO A 11 11.58 5.27 -22.64
N GLY A 12 12.43 4.32 -23.04
CA GLY A 12 13.84 4.31 -22.63
C GLY A 12 14.10 3.78 -21.20
N ILE A 13 13.17 3.02 -20.64
CA ILE A 13 13.31 2.40 -19.30
C ILE A 13 13.48 0.87 -19.37
N GLU A 14 13.79 0.34 -20.55
CA GLU A 14 13.97 -1.09 -20.76
C GLU A 14 15.06 -1.65 -19.84
N GLY A 15 14.74 -2.71 -19.10
CA GLY A 15 15.66 -3.31 -18.12
C GLY A 15 15.76 -2.58 -16.79
N GLU A 16 15.09 -1.44 -16.62
CA GLU A 16 15.09 -0.70 -15.36
C GLU A 16 14.16 -1.33 -14.31
N THR A 17 14.62 -1.31 -13.06
CA THR A 17 13.80 -1.69 -11.90
C THR A 17 13.41 -0.45 -11.10
N PHE A 18 12.14 -0.40 -10.69
CA PHE A 18 11.56 0.68 -9.89
C PHE A 18 10.87 0.12 -8.65
N LEU A 19 11.14 0.73 -7.50
CA LEU A 19 10.40 0.45 -6.27
C LEU A 19 9.11 1.27 -6.25
N VAL A 20 8.01 0.62 -5.87
CA VAL A 20 6.67 1.22 -5.85
C VAL A 20 6.03 0.96 -4.49
N ALA A 21 5.73 2.02 -3.76
CA ALA A 21 5.13 2.01 -2.43
C ALA A 21 4.40 3.34 -2.17
N MET A 22 3.82 3.49 -0.97
CA MET A 22 3.33 4.79 -0.48
C MET A 22 4.45 5.82 -0.41
N ASN A 23 4.11 7.11 -0.35
CA ASN A 23 5.11 8.18 -0.32
C ASN A 23 5.95 8.15 0.96
N ASP A 24 5.29 7.92 2.08
CA ASP A 24 5.89 7.91 3.41
C ASP A 24 5.66 6.53 4.06
N PRO A 25 6.60 6.04 4.88
CA PRO A 25 6.33 4.90 5.75
C PRO A 25 5.23 5.27 6.76
N PHE A 26 4.62 4.26 7.38
CA PHE A 26 3.59 4.46 8.39
C PHE A 26 3.96 3.82 9.70
N ASP A 27 3.44 4.36 10.80
CA ASP A 27 3.59 3.83 12.14
C ASP A 27 2.51 2.76 12.43
N TYR A 28 2.94 1.59 12.90
CA TYR A 28 2.03 0.47 13.17
C TYR A 28 1.13 0.71 14.38
N VAL A 29 1.62 1.37 15.43
CA VAL A 29 0.87 1.63 16.65
C VAL A 29 -0.22 2.65 16.37
N GLU A 30 0.12 3.74 15.69
CA GLU A 30 -0.83 4.77 15.25
C GLU A 30 -1.88 4.17 14.32
N THR A 31 -1.45 3.39 13.32
CA THR A 31 -2.37 2.74 12.38
C THR A 31 -3.29 1.74 13.08
N ALA A 32 -2.78 0.97 14.05
CA ALA A 32 -3.60 0.01 14.81
C ALA A 32 -4.66 0.72 15.64
N ARG A 33 -4.29 1.80 16.36
CA ARG A 33 -5.24 2.65 17.10
C ARG A 33 -6.29 3.25 16.17
N TYR A 34 -5.85 3.81 15.04
CA TYR A 34 -6.72 4.29 13.98
C TYR A 34 -7.72 3.18 13.61
N VAL A 35 -7.29 2.00 13.19
CA VAL A 35 -8.18 0.88 12.83
C VAL A 35 -9.14 0.47 13.95
N GLY A 36 -8.65 0.36 15.18
CA GLY A 36 -9.43 -0.04 16.36
C GLY A 36 -10.63 0.87 16.61
N GLU A 37 -10.40 2.20 16.59
CA GLU A 37 -11.45 3.20 16.79
C GLU A 37 -12.59 3.09 15.76
N ARG A 38 -12.26 2.93 14.46
CA ARG A 38 -13.28 2.83 13.39
C ARG A 38 -14.04 1.52 13.38
N LEU A 39 -13.46 0.46 13.93
CA LEU A 39 -14.08 -0.87 13.98
C LEU A 39 -14.73 -1.18 15.33
N GLY A 40 -14.50 -0.36 16.36
CA GLY A 40 -14.99 -0.61 17.72
C GLY A 40 -14.36 -1.86 18.33
N ILE A 41 -13.07 -2.10 18.07
CA ILE A 41 -12.32 -3.26 18.58
C ILE A 41 -11.11 -2.79 19.38
N ASP A 42 -10.76 -3.57 20.40
CA ASP A 42 -9.60 -3.30 21.23
C ASP A 42 -8.28 -3.59 20.48
N VAL A 43 -7.27 -2.78 20.77
CA VAL A 43 -5.90 -2.95 20.26
C VAL A 43 -5.04 -3.50 21.38
N ILE A 44 -4.38 -4.64 21.12
CA ILE A 44 -3.42 -5.25 22.04
C ILE A 44 -2.02 -4.81 21.65
N GLU A 45 -1.28 -4.24 22.60
CA GLU A 45 0.12 -3.86 22.39
C GLU A 45 1.03 -5.08 22.57
N LEU A 46 1.79 -5.40 21.52
CA LEU A 46 2.76 -6.49 21.50
C LEU A 46 4.11 -5.92 21.06
N VAL A 47 5.17 -6.28 21.78
CA VAL A 47 6.55 -5.92 21.42
C VAL A 47 7.20 -7.13 20.78
N ASP A 48 7.54 -7.04 19.50
CA ASP A 48 8.31 -8.05 18.79
C ASP A 48 9.82 -7.73 18.92
N PRO A 49 10.63 -8.58 19.59
CA PRO A 49 12.06 -8.33 19.75
C PRO A 49 12.86 -8.41 18.46
N VAL A 50 12.30 -8.97 17.37
CA VAL A 50 12.98 -9.09 16.07
C VAL A 50 12.32 -8.28 14.96
N GLY A 51 11.22 -7.59 15.26
CA GLY A 51 10.57 -6.69 14.31
C GLY A 51 11.53 -5.61 13.83
N GLN A 52 11.53 -5.33 12.53
CA GLN A 52 12.34 -4.27 11.92
C GLN A 52 11.43 -3.36 11.11
N ASP A 53 11.49 -2.06 11.41
CA ASP A 53 10.88 -1.06 10.57
C ASP A 53 11.65 -0.94 9.26
N PHE A 54 10.92 -0.73 8.17
CA PHE A 54 11.51 -0.54 6.86
C PHE A 54 10.80 0.58 6.11
N CYS A 55 11.56 1.23 5.23
CA CYS A 55 11.06 2.23 4.30
C CYS A 55 11.47 1.81 2.90
N ILE A 56 10.56 2.00 1.94
CA ILE A 56 10.82 1.72 0.53
C ILE A 56 11.13 3.06 -0.15
N ASP A 57 12.34 3.21 -0.67
CA ASP A 57 12.72 4.40 -1.42
C ASP A 57 12.10 4.39 -2.82
N VAL A 58 11.04 5.18 -3.00
CA VAL A 58 10.34 5.35 -4.28
C VAL A 58 10.90 6.49 -5.14
N THR A 59 12.01 7.12 -4.73
CA THR A 59 12.58 8.32 -5.37
C THR A 59 12.78 8.15 -6.88
N LYS A 60 13.39 7.03 -7.30
CA LYS A 60 13.61 6.75 -8.72
C LYS A 60 12.31 6.70 -9.51
N ALA A 61 11.27 6.05 -8.99
CA ALA A 61 9.96 5.99 -9.64
C ALA A 61 9.33 7.39 -9.75
N LYS A 62 9.47 8.23 -8.71
CA LYS A 62 8.96 9.61 -8.72
C LYS A 62 9.64 10.47 -9.80
N TYR A 63 10.97 10.41 -9.89
CA TYR A 63 11.73 11.25 -10.82
C TYR A 63 11.70 10.75 -12.27
N VAL A 64 11.80 9.44 -12.49
CA VAL A 64 11.89 8.88 -13.85
C VAL A 64 10.52 8.66 -14.47
N LEU A 65 9.57 8.11 -13.69
CA LEU A 65 8.22 7.79 -14.21
C LEU A 65 7.20 8.90 -13.95
N GLY A 66 7.52 9.89 -13.11
CA GLY A 66 6.53 10.85 -12.62
C GLY A 66 5.55 10.23 -11.61
N TYR A 67 5.92 9.13 -10.95
CA TYR A 67 5.07 8.44 -9.98
C TYR A 67 4.68 9.38 -8.81
N ARG A 68 3.39 9.42 -8.47
CA ARG A 68 2.84 10.24 -7.38
C ARG A 68 1.84 9.41 -6.58
N PRO A 69 2.27 8.68 -5.53
CA PRO A 69 1.37 7.91 -4.69
C PRO A 69 0.21 8.77 -4.18
N GLU A 70 -1.03 8.33 -4.42
CA GLU A 70 -2.25 9.06 -4.05
C GLU A 70 -2.91 8.52 -2.78
N VAL A 71 -2.40 7.40 -2.26
CA VAL A 71 -3.02 6.67 -1.15
C VAL A 71 -1.98 6.55 -0.05
N ASP A 72 -2.30 7.14 1.10
CA ASP A 72 -1.62 6.90 2.37
C ASP A 72 -2.28 5.75 3.14
N ILE A 73 -1.70 5.40 4.28
CA ILE A 73 -2.17 4.28 5.10
C ILE A 73 -3.61 4.50 5.62
N PHE A 74 -3.97 5.72 6.00
CA PHE A 74 -5.27 6.02 6.60
C PHE A 74 -6.38 5.96 5.55
N SER A 75 -6.15 6.56 4.39
CA SER A 75 -6.99 6.48 3.20
C SER A 75 -7.17 5.03 2.74
N LEU A 76 -6.11 4.22 2.80
CA LEU A 76 -6.17 2.80 2.48
C LEU A 76 -7.07 2.04 3.46
N VAL A 77 -6.91 2.29 4.76
CA VAL A 77 -7.75 1.71 5.82
C VAL A 77 -9.21 2.07 5.60
N ASP A 78 -9.53 3.33 5.33
CA ASP A 78 -10.91 3.78 5.15
C ASP A 78 -11.57 3.11 3.95
N ARG A 79 -10.86 3.05 2.81
CA ARG A 79 -11.32 2.32 1.62
C ARG A 79 -11.51 0.83 1.88
N ALA A 80 -10.66 0.21 2.70
CA ALA A 80 -10.78 -1.21 3.04
C ALA A 80 -12.00 -1.49 3.94
N ILE A 81 -12.28 -0.60 4.90
CA ILE A 81 -13.47 -0.67 5.75
C ILE A 81 -14.73 -0.46 4.91
N GLU A 82 -14.75 0.55 4.03
CA GLU A 82 -15.86 0.81 3.11
C GLU A 82 -16.12 -0.40 2.21
N PHE A 83 -15.08 -0.97 1.60
CA PHE A 83 -15.19 -2.17 0.76
C PHE A 83 -15.79 -3.35 1.54
N ARG A 84 -15.39 -3.54 2.81
CA ARG A 84 -15.96 -4.60 3.65
C ARG A 84 -17.45 -4.34 3.92
N ARG A 85 -17.81 -3.10 4.25
CA ARG A 85 -19.21 -2.71 4.53
C ARG A 85 -20.10 -2.80 3.30
N SER A 86 -19.56 -2.62 2.10
CA SER A 86 -20.33 -2.71 0.86
C SER A 86 -20.79 -4.14 0.52
N GLY A 87 -20.35 -5.16 1.26
CA GLY A 87 -20.70 -6.56 1.01
C GLY A 87 -20.22 -7.09 -0.35
N ARG A 88 -19.36 -6.34 -1.04
CA ARG A 88 -18.89 -6.73 -2.37
C ARG A 88 -18.00 -7.97 -2.25
N PRO A 89 -18.20 -8.99 -3.10
CA PRO A 89 -17.34 -10.16 -3.06
C PRO A 89 -15.91 -9.73 -3.39
N ARG A 90 -14.94 -10.26 -2.63
CA ARG A 90 -13.55 -10.18 -3.04
C ARG A 90 -13.43 -10.85 -4.41
N ARG A 91 -12.66 -10.24 -5.31
CA ARG A 91 -12.37 -10.86 -6.61
C ARG A 91 -11.80 -12.25 -6.35
N GLN A 92 -12.42 -13.27 -6.95
CA GLN A 92 -11.90 -14.62 -6.89
C GLN A 92 -10.48 -14.61 -7.44
N ARG A 93 -9.54 -15.25 -6.74
CA ARG A 93 -8.14 -15.31 -7.16
C ARG A 93 -8.13 -15.89 -8.57
N SER A 94 -7.72 -15.11 -9.57
CA SER A 94 -7.41 -15.69 -10.87
C SER A 94 -6.07 -16.39 -10.72
N GLY A 95 -6.10 -17.67 -10.36
CA GLY A 95 -4.95 -18.53 -10.59
C GLY A 95 -4.77 -18.71 -12.09
N TYR A 96 -3.53 -18.73 -12.55
CA TYR A 96 -3.24 -19.31 -13.85
C TYR A 96 -3.63 -20.79 -13.77
N VAL A 97 -4.68 -21.18 -14.50
CA VAL A 97 -4.99 -22.58 -14.74
C VAL A 97 -4.20 -22.93 -15.99
N GLY A 98 -3.04 -23.54 -15.78
CA GLY A 98 -2.23 -24.09 -16.86
C GLY A 98 -2.90 -25.27 -17.53
#